data_AF-A0A1H2E8J7-F1
#
_entry.id   AF-A0A1H2E8J7-F1
#
_cell.length_a   1.000
_cell.length_b   1.000
_cell.length_c   1.000
_cell.angle_alpha   90.00
_cell.angle_beta   90.00
_cell.angle_gamma   90.00
#
_symmetry.space_group_name_H-M   'P 1'
#
loop_
_entity.id
_entity.type
_entity.pdbx_description
1 polymer ?
#
loop_
_entity_poly.entity_id
_entity_poly.type
_entity_poly.pdbx_seq_one_letter_code
_entity_poly.pdbx_strand_id
1 'polypeptide(L)'
;MRLSLSLAVVLFAFSCAGFGQTPAPAAEEPLVHFQSDLVADPGYDIEVTEEKREGNTSTLLAIHRKGDPRGSLVMGTKAIYQIAKARHAAYFITLKEKMRPDGNWSLVVGFPDNDHPNVETDFPVPYSKKNLSGKTRVCFSVAECAVLFEPKAEPKAADAPAATAEAVPSR
;
A
#
# COMPACT_ATOMS: atom_id res chain seq x y z
N MET A 1 6.02 56.80 -63.23
CA MET A 1 5.46 56.50 -61.90
C MET A 1 5.11 55.01 -61.85
N ARG A 2 5.79 54.30 -60.94
CA ARG A 2 5.47 53.01 -60.29
C ARG A 2 4.78 51.92 -61.14
N LEU A 3 5.56 50.99 -61.69
CA LEU A 3 5.10 49.63 -62.01
C LEU A 3 5.12 48.78 -60.74
N SER A 4 3.98 48.22 -60.39
CA SER A 4 3.78 47.29 -59.27
C SER A 4 4.28 45.90 -59.67
N LEU A 5 5.28 45.39 -58.95
CA LEU A 5 5.82 44.04 -59.08
C LEU A 5 5.05 43.12 -58.11
N SER A 6 4.21 42.23 -58.64
CA SER A 6 3.51 41.23 -57.82
C SER A 6 4.47 40.12 -57.40
N LEU A 7 4.62 40.01 -56.08
CA LEU A 7 5.43 39.04 -55.34
C LEU A 7 4.77 37.66 -55.35
N ALA A 8 5.45 36.66 -55.91
CA ALA A 8 5.16 35.24 -55.70
C ALA A 8 6.08 34.73 -54.57
N VAL A 9 5.51 34.23 -53.47
CA VAL A 9 6.24 33.45 -52.48
C VAL A 9 5.56 32.10 -52.33
N VAL A 10 6.28 31.07 -52.77
CA VAL A 10 5.98 29.65 -52.62
C VAL A 10 6.20 29.28 -51.15
N LEU A 11 5.16 28.77 -50.50
CA LEU A 11 5.24 28.19 -49.15
C LEU A 11 5.41 26.67 -49.28
N PHE A 12 6.67 26.23 -49.23
CA PHE A 12 7.04 24.88 -48.85
C PHE A 12 7.76 24.97 -47.50
N ALA A 13 7.15 24.42 -46.45
CA ALA A 13 7.85 24.18 -45.19
C ALA A 13 7.40 22.84 -44.61
N PHE A 14 8.26 21.85 -44.83
CA PHE A 14 8.40 20.61 -44.05
C PHE A 14 8.53 20.93 -42.56
N SER A 15 7.78 20.23 -41.70
CA SER A 15 8.00 20.05 -40.24
C SER A 15 6.86 19.19 -39.68
N CYS A 16 7.00 18.22 -38.80
CA CYS A 16 8.14 17.76 -38.00
C CYS A 16 8.01 16.25 -37.74
N ALA A 17 9.17 15.63 -37.57
CA ALA A 17 9.39 14.25 -37.18
C ALA A 17 8.60 13.85 -35.92
N GLY A 18 8.33 12.55 -35.85
CA GLY A 18 7.68 11.90 -34.72
C GLY A 18 8.34 12.27 -33.40
N PHE A 19 7.56 12.89 -32.52
CA PHE A 19 7.88 12.94 -31.10
C PHE A 19 7.70 11.54 -30.56
N GLY A 20 8.82 10.93 -30.16
CA GLY A 20 8.82 9.81 -29.25
C GLY A 20 7.99 10.18 -28.03
N GLN A 21 7.01 9.35 -27.70
CA GLN A 21 6.37 9.39 -26.41
C GLN A 21 7.45 9.08 -25.37
N THR A 22 8.03 10.12 -24.77
CA THR A 22 8.70 9.99 -23.48
C THR A 22 7.66 9.35 -22.55
N PRO A 23 7.93 8.19 -21.94
CA PRO A 23 7.03 7.62 -20.96
C PRO A 23 6.76 8.69 -19.92
N ALA A 24 5.49 9.03 -19.68
CA ALA A 24 5.13 9.89 -18.58
C ALA A 24 5.79 9.33 -17.31
N PRO A 25 6.43 10.17 -16.47
CA PRO A 25 6.96 9.69 -15.21
C PRO A 25 5.84 8.94 -14.49
N ALA A 26 6.09 7.69 -14.13
CA ALA A 26 5.13 6.90 -13.37
C ALA A 26 4.72 7.74 -12.17
N ALA A 27 3.43 8.03 -12.04
CA ALA A 27 2.91 8.82 -10.94
C ALA A 27 3.42 8.18 -9.64
N GLU A 28 4.13 8.96 -8.83
CA GLU A 28 4.62 8.48 -7.54
C GLU A 28 3.39 8.07 -6.73
N GLU A 29 3.28 6.78 -6.42
CA GLU A 29 2.17 6.24 -5.65
C GLU A 29 2.05 6.98 -4.31
N PRO A 30 0.82 7.34 -3.88
CA PRO A 30 0.63 8.12 -2.67
C PRO A 30 1.11 7.35 -1.43
N LEU A 31 1.73 8.08 -0.49
CA LEU A 31 2.07 7.55 0.82
C LEU A 31 0.81 7.15 1.59
N VAL A 32 0.89 6.05 2.32
CA VAL A 32 -0.27 5.45 2.99
C VAL A 32 -0.33 5.85 4.45
N HIS A 33 -1.53 6.19 4.91
CA HIS A 33 -1.85 6.44 6.31
C HIS A 33 -2.88 5.42 6.79
N PHE A 34 -2.64 4.86 7.97
CA PHE A 34 -3.51 3.88 8.62
C PHE A 34 -3.82 4.32 10.04
N GLN A 35 -5.09 4.25 10.42
CA GLN A 35 -5.56 4.51 11.78
C GLN A 35 -6.45 3.34 12.23
N SER A 36 -6.25 2.88 13.47
CA SER A 36 -6.84 1.62 13.98
C SER A 36 -8.35 1.68 14.22
N ASP A 37 -8.97 2.85 14.25
CA ASP A 37 -10.42 3.05 14.26
C ASP A 37 -11.12 2.47 13.01
N LEU A 38 -10.36 2.16 11.96
CA LEU A 38 -10.81 1.35 10.82
C LEU A 38 -11.03 -0.15 11.16
N VAL A 39 -10.81 -0.56 12.42
CA VAL A 39 -11.02 -1.93 12.91
C VAL A 39 -11.66 -1.92 14.30
N ALA A 40 -12.66 -2.79 14.48
CA ALA A 40 -13.63 -2.81 15.57
C ALA A 40 -13.13 -3.08 17.01
N ASP A 41 -11.86 -2.83 17.34
CA ASP A 41 -11.37 -3.01 18.72
C ASP A 41 -11.09 -1.66 19.41
N PRO A 42 -12.06 -1.12 20.18
CA PRO A 42 -11.92 0.16 20.91
C PRO A 42 -10.86 0.10 22.04
N GLY A 43 -10.22 -1.05 22.25
CA GLY A 43 -9.09 -1.23 23.16
C GLY A 43 -7.76 -0.68 22.63
N TYR A 44 -7.61 -0.48 21.32
CA TYR A 44 -6.34 -0.13 20.69
C TYR A 44 -6.42 1.13 19.81
N ASP A 45 -5.59 2.13 20.12
CA ASP A 45 -5.43 3.37 19.35
C ASP A 45 -4.00 3.44 18.82
N ILE A 46 -3.86 3.03 17.55
CA ILE A 46 -2.59 2.94 16.82
C ILE A 46 -2.76 3.62 15.47
N GLU A 47 -1.85 4.54 15.21
CA GLU A 47 -1.74 5.25 13.96
C GLU A 47 -0.39 4.88 13.33
N VAL A 48 -0.40 4.53 12.05
CA VAL A 48 0.80 4.22 11.28
C VAL A 48 0.79 5.05 10.00
N THR A 49 1.83 5.86 9.82
CA THR A 49 2.01 6.69 8.64
C THR A 49 3.28 6.26 7.91
N GLU A 50 3.17 6.03 6.61
CA GLU A 50 4.33 5.89 5.72
C GLU A 50 4.93 7.28 5.46
N GLU A 51 6.14 7.53 5.95
CA GLU A 51 6.79 8.84 5.84
C GLU A 51 7.70 8.97 4.62
N LYS A 52 8.34 7.87 4.20
CA LYS A 52 9.34 7.88 3.13
C LYS A 52 9.39 6.53 2.42
N ARG A 53 9.54 6.54 1.09
CA ARG A 53 9.87 5.36 0.26
C ARG A 53 11.30 5.43 -0.25
N GLU A 54 11.97 4.28 -0.30
CA GLU A 54 13.31 4.16 -0.84
C GLU A 54 13.50 2.76 -1.44
N GLY A 55 13.36 2.66 -2.77
CA GLY A 55 13.35 1.38 -3.47
C GLY A 55 12.26 0.46 -2.95
N ASN A 56 12.64 -0.77 -2.57
CA ASN A 56 11.76 -1.77 -1.97
C ASN A 56 11.58 -1.60 -0.45
N THR A 57 11.89 -0.42 0.12
CA THR A 57 11.68 -0.14 1.54
C THR A 57 10.78 1.07 1.77
N SER A 58 10.20 1.12 2.97
CA SER A 58 9.52 2.29 3.52
C SER A 58 9.93 2.57 4.96
N THR A 59 10.02 3.85 5.31
CA THR A 59 10.07 4.30 6.71
C THR A 59 8.67 4.63 7.17
N LEU A 60 8.27 4.04 8.30
CA LEU A 60 6.97 4.24 8.91
C LEU A 60 7.13 4.88 10.28
N LEU A 61 6.18 5.75 10.63
CA LEU A 61 5.96 6.23 11.98
C LEU A 61 4.75 5.50 12.55
N ALA A 62 4.93 4.82 13.68
CA ALA A 62 3.86 4.20 14.45
C ALA A 62 3.68 4.96 15.78
N ILE A 63 2.50 5.51 15.99
CA ILE A 63 2.09 6.23 17.20
C ILE A 63 1.14 5.31 17.96
N HIS A 64 1.49 4.99 19.20
CA HIS A 64 0.66 4.16 20.08
C HIS A 64 0.10 5.04 21.20
N ARG A 65 -1.21 5.25 21.19
CA ARG A 65 -1.90 6.11 22.17
C ARG A 65 -2.58 5.29 23.26
N LYS A 66 -3.08 4.09 22.93
CA LYS A 66 -3.82 3.21 23.87
C LYS A 66 -3.71 1.74 23.44
N GLY A 67 -3.61 0.84 24.42
CA GLY A 67 -3.65 -0.62 24.20
C GLY A 67 -2.53 -1.36 24.92
N ASP A 68 -2.62 -2.69 24.93
CA ASP A 68 -1.54 -3.56 25.41
C ASP A 68 -0.48 -3.80 24.32
N PRO A 69 0.76 -4.22 24.69
CA PRO A 69 1.83 -4.46 23.73
C PRO A 69 1.56 -5.59 22.71
N ARG A 70 0.65 -6.52 23.01
CA ARG A 70 0.36 -7.69 22.15
C ARG A 70 -0.65 -7.34 21.06
N GLY A 71 -1.72 -6.61 21.37
CA GLY A 71 -2.61 -6.08 20.34
C GLY A 71 -1.93 -4.99 19.50
N SER A 72 -0.91 -4.32 20.05
CA SER A 72 -0.04 -3.43 19.27
C SER A 72 0.71 -4.14 18.13
N LEU A 73 1.15 -5.38 18.33
CA LEU A 73 1.78 -6.18 17.28
C LEU A 73 0.81 -6.52 16.15
N VAL A 74 -0.40 -7.00 16.46
CA VAL A 74 -1.39 -7.39 15.43
C VAL A 74 -1.85 -6.17 14.62
N MET A 75 -2.12 -5.05 15.29
CA MET A 75 -2.51 -3.81 14.62
C MET A 75 -1.36 -3.22 13.79
N GLY A 76 -0.13 -3.28 14.30
CA GLY A 76 1.07 -2.90 13.55
C GLY A 76 1.25 -3.75 12.28
N THR A 77 1.10 -5.07 12.38
CA THR A 77 1.15 -5.96 11.21
C THR A 77 0.03 -5.65 10.22
N LYS A 78 -1.19 -5.38 10.68
CA LYS A 78 -2.30 -4.99 9.79
C LYS A 78 -2.04 -3.66 9.08
N ALA A 79 -1.45 -2.69 9.77
CA ALA A 79 -1.07 -1.42 9.15
C ALA A 79 -0.02 -1.61 8.05
N ILE A 80 1.03 -2.39 8.33
CA ILE A 80 2.05 -2.73 7.33
C ILE A 80 1.44 -3.49 6.16
N TYR A 81 0.48 -4.39 6.41
CA TYR A 81 -0.27 -5.09 5.36
C TYR A 81 -1.00 -4.12 4.42
N GLN A 82 -1.69 -3.09 4.94
CA GLN A 82 -2.37 -2.11 4.08
C GLN A 82 -1.38 -1.33 3.21
N ILE A 83 -0.20 -1.00 3.75
CA ILE A 83 0.88 -0.38 2.99
C ILE A 83 1.40 -1.34 1.91
N ALA A 84 1.63 -2.61 2.25
CA ALA A 84 2.09 -3.64 1.32
C ALA A 84 1.11 -3.83 0.15
N LYS A 85 -0.20 -3.84 0.43
CA LYS A 85 -1.24 -3.88 -0.61
C LYS A 85 -1.17 -2.69 -1.54
N ALA A 86 -1.08 -1.47 -0.99
CA ALA A 86 -1.03 -0.25 -1.78
C ALA A 86 0.21 -0.20 -2.67
N ARG A 87 1.31 -0.82 -2.22
CA ARG A 87 2.56 -0.99 -2.97
C ARG A 87 2.57 -2.19 -3.92
N HIS A 88 1.48 -2.94 -4.01
CA HIS A 88 1.40 -4.18 -4.78
C HIS A 88 2.50 -5.21 -4.44
N ALA A 89 2.97 -5.23 -3.19
CA ALA A 89 4.01 -6.14 -2.74
C ALA A 89 3.45 -7.55 -2.48
N ALA A 90 4.25 -8.58 -2.76
CA ALA A 90 3.90 -9.97 -2.43
C ALA A 90 4.18 -10.28 -0.95
N TYR A 91 5.24 -9.69 -0.40
CA TYR A 91 5.70 -9.93 0.96
C TYR A 91 6.09 -8.63 1.66
N PHE A 92 6.17 -8.69 2.99
CA PHE A 92 6.76 -7.62 3.78
C PHE A 92 7.54 -8.14 4.98
N ILE A 93 8.52 -7.37 5.43
CA ILE A 93 9.39 -7.72 6.57
C ILE A 93 9.81 -6.45 7.31
N THR A 94 9.72 -6.46 8.64
CA THR A 94 10.26 -5.37 9.46
C THR A 94 11.78 -5.52 9.54
N LEU A 95 12.52 -4.55 9.00
CA LEU A 95 13.99 -4.53 8.90
C LEU A 95 14.66 -3.79 10.05
N LYS A 96 14.00 -2.78 10.61
CA LYS A 96 14.51 -2.01 11.75
C LYS A 96 13.36 -1.45 12.57
N GLU A 97 13.53 -1.47 13.87
CA GLU A 97 12.65 -0.84 14.85
C GLU A 97 13.51 0.11 15.68
N LYS A 98 13.00 1.30 15.95
CA LYS A 98 13.66 2.27 16.83
C LYS A 98 12.61 3.14 17.51
N MET A 99 12.63 3.21 18.84
CA MET A 99 11.88 4.20 19.58
C MET A 99 12.50 5.59 19.36
N ARG A 100 11.68 6.56 18.97
CA ARG A 100 12.03 7.97 18.79
C ARG A 100 12.01 8.71 20.14
N PRO A 101 12.67 9.87 20.24
CA PRO A 101 12.70 10.66 21.48
C PRO A 101 11.33 11.11 21.99
N ASP A 102 10.35 11.22 21.10
CA ASP A 102 8.94 11.55 21.39
C ASP A 102 8.13 10.35 21.91
N GLY A 103 8.74 9.17 22.05
CA GLY A 103 8.10 7.94 22.50
C GLY A 103 7.43 7.13 21.38
N ASN A 104 7.38 7.65 20.14
CA ASN A 104 6.81 6.94 19.00
C ASN A 104 7.80 5.92 18.41
N TRP A 105 7.31 4.99 17.59
CA TRP A 105 8.16 4.02 16.92
C TRP A 105 8.45 4.41 15.48
N SER A 106 9.73 4.40 15.12
CA SER A 106 10.16 4.41 13.72
C SER A 106 10.41 2.98 13.28
N LEU A 107 9.75 2.58 12.20
CA LEU A 107 9.92 1.27 11.58
C LEU A 107 10.55 1.46 10.20
N VAL A 108 11.48 0.58 9.83
CA VAL A 108 11.86 0.40 8.43
C VAL A 108 11.32 -0.95 7.99
N VAL A 109 10.53 -0.95 6.93
CA VAL A 109 9.88 -2.14 6.37
C VAL A 109 10.40 -2.37 4.97
N GLY A 110 10.74 -3.61 4.66
CA GLY A 110 11.07 -4.07 3.32
C GLY A 110 9.89 -4.78 2.66
N PHE A 111 9.80 -4.67 1.34
CA PHE A 111 8.79 -5.28 0.49
C PHE A 111 9.48 -6.12 -0.60
N PRO A 112 9.95 -7.34 -0.25
CA PRO A 112 10.67 -8.20 -1.18
C PRO A 112 9.71 -8.94 -2.13
N ASP A 113 10.26 -9.42 -3.24
CA ASP A 113 9.54 -10.24 -4.22
C ASP A 113 9.50 -11.73 -3.85
N ASN A 114 10.25 -12.15 -2.84
CA ASN A 114 10.34 -13.55 -2.37
C ASN A 114 10.10 -13.65 -0.85
N ASP A 115 9.74 -14.85 -0.39
CA ASP A 115 9.36 -15.15 0.99
C ASP A 115 10.54 -15.35 1.95
N HIS A 116 11.77 -15.48 1.42
CA HIS A 116 13.01 -15.70 2.17
C HIS A 116 14.09 -14.69 1.76
N PRO A 117 13.85 -13.37 1.92
CA PRO A 117 14.79 -12.35 1.47
C PRO A 117 16.09 -12.44 2.27
N ASN A 118 17.21 -12.25 1.60
CA ASN A 118 18.47 -12.04 2.27
C ASN A 118 18.55 -10.60 2.79
N VAL A 119 18.23 -10.39 4.06
CA VAL A 119 18.18 -9.06 4.70
C VAL A 119 19.51 -8.30 4.72
N GLU A 120 20.62 -8.97 4.41
CA GLU A 120 21.96 -8.36 4.33
C GLU A 120 22.25 -7.79 2.92
N THR A 121 21.53 -8.24 1.88
CA THR A 121 21.84 -7.93 0.47
C THR A 121 20.66 -7.42 -0.35
N ASP A 122 19.43 -7.80 -0.02
CA ASP A 122 18.25 -7.58 -0.87
C ASP A 122 17.58 -6.21 -0.63
N PHE A 123 18.13 -5.41 0.28
CA PHE A 123 17.63 -4.08 0.65
C PHE A 123 18.73 -3.02 0.50
N PRO A 124 18.39 -1.72 0.39
CA PRO A 124 19.35 -0.65 0.07
C PRO A 124 20.51 -0.52 1.06
N VAL A 125 20.32 -0.99 2.29
CA VAL A 125 21.39 -1.10 3.29
C VAL A 125 21.35 -2.47 3.95
N PRO A 126 22.48 -2.97 4.47
CA PRO A 126 22.50 -4.24 5.19
C PRO A 126 21.76 -4.14 6.53
N TYR A 127 20.91 -5.14 6.81
CA TYR A 127 20.23 -5.28 8.11
C TYR A 127 20.65 -6.57 8.82
N SER A 128 20.55 -6.57 10.16
CA SER A 128 20.78 -7.79 10.95
C SER A 128 19.69 -8.82 10.70
N LYS A 129 20.06 -10.11 10.60
CA LYS A 129 19.13 -11.26 10.55
C LYS A 129 18.22 -11.36 11.77
N LYS A 130 18.60 -10.73 12.88
CA LYS A 130 17.84 -10.73 14.14
C LYS A 130 17.15 -9.39 14.36
N ASN A 131 15.95 -9.42 14.94
CA ASN A 131 15.23 -8.23 15.42
C ASN A 131 15.79 -7.75 16.77
N LEU A 132 15.20 -6.69 17.34
CA LEU A 132 15.65 -6.11 18.61
C LEU A 132 15.59 -7.11 19.78
N SER A 133 14.72 -8.11 19.72
CA SER A 133 14.60 -9.16 20.72
C SER A 133 15.54 -10.35 20.47
N GLY A 134 16.46 -10.27 19.49
CA GLY A 134 17.38 -11.35 19.14
C GLY A 134 16.73 -12.52 18.38
N LYS A 135 15.47 -12.40 17.97
CA LYS A 135 14.74 -13.43 17.21
C LYS A 135 14.96 -13.22 15.71
N THR A 136 14.89 -14.31 14.93
CA THR A 136 14.91 -14.22 13.47
C THR A 136 13.72 -13.38 13.00
N ARG A 137 13.95 -12.50 12.04
CA ARG A 137 12.89 -11.69 11.44
C ARG A 137 11.90 -12.60 10.70
N VAL A 138 10.63 -12.23 10.74
CA VAL A 138 9.57 -12.94 10.05
C VAL A 138 9.21 -12.14 8.80
N CYS A 139 9.23 -12.80 7.65
CA CYS A 139 8.67 -12.27 6.42
C CYS A 139 7.21 -12.77 6.32
N PHE A 140 6.30 -11.86 6.02
CA PHE A 140 4.87 -12.15 5.95
C PHE A 140 4.40 -12.09 4.50
N SER A 141 3.58 -13.06 4.11
CA SER A 141 2.87 -13.06 2.82
C SER A 141 1.65 -12.14 2.89
N VAL A 142 1.52 -11.24 1.91
CA VAL A 142 0.33 -10.38 1.79
C VAL A 142 -0.92 -11.24 1.55
N ALA A 143 -0.81 -12.33 0.78
CA ALA A 143 -1.93 -13.23 0.51
C ALA A 143 -2.41 -13.95 1.79
N GLU A 144 -1.50 -14.39 2.66
CA GLU A 144 -1.87 -15.03 3.93
C GLU A 144 -2.46 -14.02 4.91
N CYS A 145 -1.91 -12.80 4.98
CA CYS A 145 -2.46 -11.72 5.78
C CYS A 145 -3.86 -11.29 5.32
N ALA A 146 -4.17 -11.38 4.02
CA ALA A 146 -5.50 -11.07 3.50
C ALA A 146 -6.59 -11.96 4.12
N VAL A 147 -6.29 -13.25 4.35
CA VAL A 147 -7.22 -14.19 5.01
C VAL A 147 -7.59 -13.76 6.42
N LEU A 148 -6.67 -13.07 7.12
CA LEU A 148 -6.84 -12.63 8.50
C LEU A 148 -7.45 -11.23 8.63
N PHE A 149 -7.09 -10.32 7.72
CA PHE A 149 -7.38 -8.89 7.90
C PHE A 149 -8.51 -8.36 7.05
N GLU A 150 -8.92 -9.10 6.02
CA GLU A 150 -10.04 -8.72 5.17
C GLU A 150 -11.35 -9.34 5.66
N PRO A 151 -12.48 -8.60 5.58
CA PRO A 151 -13.78 -9.17 5.89
C PRO A 151 -14.06 -10.34 4.94
N LYS A 152 -14.50 -11.47 5.49
CA LYS A 152 -15.08 -12.54 4.67
C LYS A 152 -16.29 -11.96 3.95
N ALA A 153 -16.31 -12.04 2.62
CA ALA A 153 -17.52 -11.76 1.87
C ALA A 153 -18.64 -12.66 2.40
N GLU A 154 -19.68 -12.06 2.99
CA GLU A 154 -20.89 -12.80 3.30
C GLU A 154 -21.45 -13.35 1.98
N PRO A 155 -21.85 -14.63 1.93
CA PRO A 155 -22.58 -15.12 0.78
C PRO A 155 -23.84 -14.29 0.64
N LYS A 156 -23.92 -13.52 -0.45
CA LYS A 156 -25.12 -12.76 -0.83
C LYS A 156 -26.28 -13.75 -0.79
N ALA A 157 -27.24 -13.53 0.12
CA ALA A 157 -28.43 -14.36 0.22
C ALA A 157 -29.03 -14.48 -1.19
N ALA A 158 -29.09 -15.70 -1.71
CA ALA A 158 -29.80 -15.96 -2.94
C ALA A 158 -31.24 -15.49 -2.73
N ASP A 159 -31.74 -14.64 -3.63
CA ASP A 159 -33.12 -14.16 -3.60
C ASP A 159 -34.05 -15.36 -3.38
N ALA A 160 -34.63 -15.44 -2.19
CA ALA A 160 -35.60 -16.47 -1.88
C ALA A 160 -36.76 -16.30 -2.87
N PRO A 161 -37.19 -17.37 -3.57
CA PRO A 161 -38.31 -17.25 -4.50
C PRO A 161 -39.53 -16.75 -3.73
N ALA A 162 -40.15 -15.69 -4.23
CA ALA A 162 -41.33 -15.07 -3.65
C ALA A 162 -42.40 -16.13 -3.38
N ALA A 163 -42.74 -16.32 -2.10
CA ALA A 163 -43.82 -17.19 -1.69
C ALA A 163 -45.12 -16.71 -2.37
N THR A 164 -45.64 -17.53 -3.27
CA THR A 164 -46.94 -17.29 -3.90
C THR A 164 -48.01 -17.59 -2.85
N ALA A 165 -48.71 -16.56 -2.39
CA ALA A 165 -49.83 -16.71 -1.47
C ALA A 165 -50.99 -17.41 -2.20
N GLU A 166 -51.22 -18.69 -1.90
CA GLU A 166 -52.48 -19.34 -2.27
C GLU A 166 -53.59 -18.82 -1.35
N ALA A 167 -54.57 -18.14 -1.96
CA ALA A 167 -55.79 -17.72 -1.29
C ALA A 167 -56.66 -18.95 -0.97
N VAL A 168 -56.89 -19.18 0.32
CA VAL A 168 -57.86 -20.17 0.82
C VAL A 168 -59.27 -19.59 0.65
N PRO A 169 -60.19 -20.23 -0.10
CA PRO A 169 -61.58 -19.80 -0.12
C PRO A 169 -62.31 -20.30 1.13
N SER A 170 -62.86 -19.37 1.90
CA SER A 170 -63.75 -19.66 3.02
C SER A 170 -65.02 -20.39 2.55
N ARG A 171 -65.40 -21.43 3.28
CA ARG A 171 -66.77 -21.97 3.33
C ARG A 171 -67.21 -22.06 4.78
#